data_AF-A0A090RWH1-F1
#
_entry.id   AF-A0A090RWH1-F1
#
_cell.length_a   1.000
_cell.length_b   1.000
_cell.length_c   1.000
_cell.angle_alpha   90.00
_cell.angle_beta   90.00
_cell.angle_gamma   90.00
#
_symmetry.space_group_name_H-M   'P 1'
#
loop_
_entity.id
_entity.type
_entity.pdbx_description
1 polymer ?
#
loop_
_entity_poly.entity_id
_entity_poly.type
_entity_poly.pdbx_seq_one_letter_code
_entity_poly.pdbx_strand_id
1 'polypeptide(L)' 'MLSVIKSLFVPTKDYAGRNIDLVIERLAAQTNTDVHAWSYLNESAVYENTKTGMRVYRHEVSKRAA' A
#
# COMPACT_ATOMS: atom_id res chain seq x y z
N MET A 1 3.17 6.18 -27.83
CA MET A 1 1.97 6.31 -26.97
C MET A 1 1.52 5.02 -26.27
N LEU A 2 2.02 3.82 -26.58
CA LEU A 2 1.72 2.60 -25.78
C LEU A 2 2.45 2.52 -24.43
N SER A 3 3.62 3.14 -24.27
CA SER A 3 4.44 3.01 -23.06
C SER A 3 3.83 3.63 -21.80
N VAL A 4 3.01 4.67 -21.95
CA VAL A 4 2.32 5.35 -20.83
C VAL A 4 1.18 4.47 -20.29
N ILE A 5 0.54 3.68 -21.15
CA ILE A 5 -0.50 2.74 -20.72
C ILE A 5 0.14 1.57 -19.97
N LYS A 6 1.32 1.09 -20.40
CA LYS A 6 2.04 0.02 -19.68
C LYS A 6 2.36 0.40 -18.24
N SER A 7 2.76 1.65 -17.97
CA SER A 7 3.03 2.11 -16.60
C SER A 7 1.81 2.16 -15.68
N LEU A 8 0.58 2.21 -16.23
CA LEU A 8 -0.65 2.12 -15.43
C LEU A 8 -0.92 0.68 -14.94
N PHE A 9 -0.35 -0.33 -15.62
CA PHE A 9 -0.53 -1.75 -15.28
C PHE A 9 0.71 -2.37 -14.63
N VAL A 10 1.78 -1.59 -14.39
CA VAL A 10 2.90 -2.07 -13.57
C VAL A 10 2.46 -1.91 -12.12
N PRO A 11 2.31 -3.01 -11.36
CA PRO A 11 1.99 -2.91 -9.95
C PRO A 11 3.08 -2.09 -9.28
N THR A 12 2.69 -1.00 -8.61
CA THR A 12 3.63 -0.17 -7.89
C THR A 12 4.18 -1.03 -6.75
N LYS A 13 5.44 -1.45 -6.85
CA LYS A 13 6.09 -2.20 -5.79
C LYS A 13 6.67 -1.23 -4.78
N ASP A 14 6.58 -1.57 -3.50
CA ASP A 14 7.37 -0.89 -2.50
C ASP A 14 8.86 -1.24 -2.71
N TYR A 15 9.75 -0.54 -2.03
CA TYR A 15 11.19 -0.84 -2.05
C TYR A 15 11.56 -2.26 -1.55
N ALA A 16 10.60 -3.03 -1.01
CA ALA A 16 10.73 -4.44 -0.65
C ALA A 16 10.47 -5.39 -1.82
N GLY A 17 9.94 -4.89 -2.93
CA GLY A 17 9.37 -5.71 -3.99
C GLY A 17 7.96 -6.24 -3.71
N ARG A 18 7.27 -5.78 -2.65
CA ARG A 18 5.86 -6.11 -2.36
C ARG A 18 4.94 -5.22 -3.17
N ASN A 19 3.84 -5.78 -3.68
CA ASN A 19 2.83 -5.03 -4.40
C ASN A 19 2.08 -4.09 -3.43
N ILE A 20 2.20 -2.78 -3.63
CA ILE A 20 1.58 -1.76 -2.76
C ILE A 20 0.07 -1.90 -2.75
N ASP A 21 -0.56 -2.10 -3.91
CA ASP A 21 -2.02 -2.18 -4.03
C ASP A 21 -2.55 -3.37 -3.22
N LEU A 22 -1.87 -4.51 -3.29
CA LEU A 22 -2.24 -5.72 -2.56
C LEU A 22 -2.06 -5.57 -1.06
N VAL A 23 -1.05 -4.81 -0.62
CA VAL A 23 -0.87 -4.48 0.81
C VAL A 23 -1.96 -3.52 1.27
N ILE A 24 -2.29 -2.50 0.47
CA ILE A 24 -3.33 -1.52 0.76
C ILE A 24 -4.71 -2.19 0.85
N GLU A 25 -5.07 -3.06 -0.10
CA GLU A 25 -6.31 -3.84 -0.07
C GLU A 25 -6.42 -4.70 1.20
N ARG A 26 -5.34 -5.37 1.60
CA ARG A 26 -5.32 -6.18 2.82
C ARG A 26 -5.44 -5.33 4.08
N LEU A 27 -4.73 -4.21 4.16
CA LEU A 27 -4.82 -3.29 5.28
C LEU A 27 -6.24 -2.75 5.40
N ALA A 28 -6.83 -2.31 4.29
CA ALA A 28 -8.20 -1.84 4.21
C ALA A 28 -9.20 -2.89 4.73
N ALA A 29 -9.05 -4.15 4.31
CA ALA A 29 -9.88 -5.26 4.78
C ALA A 29 -9.70 -5.57 6.27
N GLN A 30 -8.45 -5.61 6.77
CA GLN A 30 -8.15 -5.88 8.17
C GLN A 30 -8.68 -4.79 9.12
N THR A 31 -8.67 -3.54 8.68
CA THR A 31 -9.05 -2.40 9.51
C THR A 31 -10.45 -1.88 9.22
N ASN A 32 -11.19 -2.58 8.35
CA ASN A 32 -12.52 -2.21 7.88
C ASN A 32 -12.59 -0.74 7.40
N THR A 33 -11.63 -0.34 6.58
CA THR A 33 -11.50 1.01 6.01
C THR A 33 -11.51 0.97 4.50
N ASP A 34 -11.70 2.13 3.87
CA ASP A 34 -11.65 2.30 2.42
C ASP A 34 -10.21 2.12 1.88
N VAL A 35 -10.07 1.32 0.81
CA VAL A 35 -8.81 1.10 0.09
C VAL A 35 -8.21 2.42 -0.39
N HIS A 36 -9.04 3.34 -0.87
CA HIS A 36 -8.62 4.66 -1.35
C HIS A 36 -8.22 5.63 -0.23
N ALA A 37 -8.48 5.27 1.04
CA ALA A 37 -7.99 6.05 2.17
C ALA A 37 -6.52 5.77 2.47
N TRP A 38 -5.99 4.64 2.02
CA TRP A 38 -4.61 4.23 2.27
C TRP A 38 -3.67 4.75 1.20
N SER A 39 -2.50 5.19 1.63
CA SER A 39 -1.43 5.69 0.76
C SER A 39 -0.08 5.17 1.25
N TYR A 40 0.78 4.80 0.30
CA TYR A 40 2.13 4.36 0.61
C TYR A 40 3.11 5.53 0.53
N LEU A 41 3.74 5.87 1.66
CA LEU A 41 4.77 6.89 1.77
C LEU A 41 6.14 6.25 1.69
N ASN A 42 6.79 6.38 0.52
CA ASN A 42 8.08 5.73 0.28
C ASN A 42 9.20 6.28 1.17
N GLU A 43 9.23 7.60 1.39
CA GLU A 43 10.26 8.28 2.21
C GLU A 43 10.30 7.76 3.65
N SER A 44 9.13 7.41 4.19
CA SER A 44 8.97 6.91 5.56
C SER A 44 8.79 5.39 5.63
N ALA A 45 8.72 4.70 4.49
CA ALA A 45 8.42 3.26 4.41
C ALA A 45 7.15 2.85 5.20
N VAL A 46 6.11 3.70 5.14
CA VAL A 46 4.87 3.60 5.92
C VAL A 46 3.65 3.61 5.01
N TYR A 47 2.65 2.82 5.38
CA TYR A 47 1.29 2.94 4.85
C TYR A 47 0.50 3.84 5.80
N GLU A 48 -0.04 4.93 5.29
CA GLU A 48 -0.84 5.88 6.06
C GLU A 48 -2.29 5.86 5.57
N ASN A 49 -3.23 5.78 6.50
CA ASN A 49 -4.63 6.02 6.24
C ASN A 49 -4.94 7.51 6.43
N THR A 50 -5.20 8.20 5.33
CA THR A 50 -5.49 9.64 5.28
C THR A 50 -6.78 10.04 5.99
N LYS A 51 -7.73 9.11 6.19
CA LYS A 51 -9.00 9.38 6.88
C LYS A 51 -8.90 9.18 8.40
N THR A 52 -8.14 8.20 8.87
CA THR A 52 -8.04 7.86 10.30
C THR A 52 -6.74 8.33 10.94
N GLY A 53 -5.75 8.76 10.17
CA GLY A 53 -4.41 9.11 10.64
C GLY A 53 -3.56 7.90 11.05
N MET A 54 -4.04 6.68 10.78
CA MET A 54 -3.36 5.46 11.18
C MET A 54 -2.14 5.20 10.29
N ARG A 55 -1.02 4.81 10.90
CA ARG A 55 0.24 4.51 10.22
C ARG A 55 0.66 3.09 10.51
N VAL A 56 1.03 2.35 9.46
CA VAL A 56 1.52 0.98 9.56
C VAL A 56 2.89 0.93 8.89
N TYR A 57 3.90 0.57 9.66
CA TYR A 57 5.26 0.46 9.14
C TYR A 57 5.43 -0.83 8.37
N ARG A 58 6.28 -0.82 7.35
CA ARG A 58 6.55 -1.98 6.49
C ARG A 58 6.79 -3.29 7.26
N HIS A 59 7.56 -3.24 8.35
CA HIS A 59 7.95 -4.43 9.12
C HIS A 59 6.78 -5.03 9.91
N GLU A 60 5.73 -4.25 10.17
CA GLU A 60 4.52 -4.69 10.88
C GLU A 60 3.58 -5.45 9.95
N VAL A 61 3.56 -5.09 8.67
CA VAL A 61 2.75 -5.75 7.63
C VAL A 61 3.15 -7.23 7.47
N SER A 62 4.41 -7.59 7.73
CA SER A 62 4.89 -8.98 7.56
C SER A 62 4.52 -9.93 8.71
N LYS A 63 4.22 -9.40 9.91
CA LYS A 63 3.99 -10.23 11.11
C LYS A 63 2.52 -10.46 11.42
N ARG A 64 1.62 -9.62 10.88
CA ARG A 64 0.16 -9.72 11.05
C ARG A 64 -0.57 -10.20 9.79
N ALA A 65 0.17 -10.63 8.78
CA ALA A 65 -0.36 -11.16 7.53
C ALA A 65 0.09 -12.62 7.36
N ALA A 66 -0.54 -13.52 8.12
CA ALA A 66 -0.55 -14.95 7.85
C ALA A 66 -2.01 -15.37 7.61
#